data_AF-A0A7S1S2B2-F1
#
_entry.id   AF-A0A7S1S2B2-F1
#
_cell.length_a   1.000
_cell.length_b   1.000
_cell.length_c   1.000
_cell.angle_alpha   90.00
_cell.angle_beta   90.00
_cell.angle_gamma   90.00
#
_symmetry.space_group_name_H-M   'P 1'
#
loop_
_entity.id
_entity.type
_entity.pdbx_description
1 polymer ?
#
loop_
_entity_poly.entity_id
_entity_poly.type
_entity_poly.pdbx_seq_one_letter_code
_entity_poly.pdbx_strand_id
1 'polypeptide(L)'
;PSACGSAERLQSRVWCPRSRWIAPSPEDVIAGRRACSDTHLRGRGESSCPKHYGRYFRNEATGRTFFWVEIPKTGSSSIKLAIRPYEVRETNGTTTPVTEKDAEGVEAFAFVRHPVRRFLSGYGTVVGRSRRESCGPELAFLFEDKEPQRFNKFVDLFVRHGEATAQWNGGYCVPQHVFSQRWFLNLWPGKVKIFHVESFARDLGAMADITQLPLAVPHENWNEGGTARCMFKQQRGALQKLHDYFKDEMEELHYEPLSGFSR
;
A
#
# COMPACT_ATOMS: atom_id res chain seq x y z
N PRO A 1 12.75 -9.15 52.85
CA PRO A 1 12.96 -7.70 52.64
C PRO A 1 13.97 -7.45 51.51
N SER A 2 13.62 -7.01 50.30
CA SER A 2 12.44 -6.32 49.79
C SER A 2 12.25 -6.70 48.32
N ALA A 3 11.14 -7.38 48.03
CA ALA A 3 10.54 -7.35 46.70
C ALA A 3 9.82 -6.00 46.57
N CYS A 4 10.28 -5.10 45.68
CA CYS A 4 9.50 -3.95 45.23
C CYS A 4 10.14 -3.26 44.01
N GLY A 5 9.37 -3.12 42.92
CA GLY A 5 9.64 -2.26 41.76
C GLY A 5 10.37 -2.98 40.62
N SER A 6 9.76 -3.34 39.50
CA SER A 6 8.52 -2.88 38.90
C SER A 6 8.05 -3.91 37.87
N ALA A 7 7.12 -4.78 38.27
CA ALA A 7 6.28 -5.56 37.36
C ALA A 7 5.18 -4.68 36.72
N GLU A 8 5.57 -3.48 36.29
CA GLU A 8 4.75 -2.49 35.60
C GLU A 8 5.57 -1.94 34.42
N ARG A 9 5.77 -2.77 33.39
CA ARG A 9 6.14 -2.25 32.08
C ARG A 9 5.81 -3.27 31.00
N LEU A 10 4.62 -3.06 30.43
CA LEU A 10 4.12 -3.43 29.10
C LEU A 10 2.72 -4.03 29.21
N GLN A 11 1.76 -3.24 29.68
CA GLN A 11 0.50 -3.18 28.94
C GLN A 11 0.92 -2.99 27.47
N SER A 12 0.67 -4.00 26.63
CA SER A 12 0.86 -3.88 25.19
C SER A 12 0.12 -2.63 24.74
N ARG A 13 0.85 -1.54 24.49
CA ARG A 13 0.23 -0.31 24.01
C ARG A 13 -0.38 -0.65 22.67
N VAL A 14 -1.71 -0.68 22.60
CA VAL A 14 -2.44 -0.81 21.36
C VAL A 14 -1.93 0.31 20.44
N TRP A 15 -1.31 -0.05 19.32
CA TRP A 15 -0.73 0.91 18.37
C TRP A 15 -1.76 1.94 17.89
N CYS A 16 -2.99 1.48 17.70
CA CYS A 16 -4.09 2.34 17.29
C CYS A 16 -5.33 2.15 18.18
N PRO A 17 -5.74 3.13 18.99
CA PRO A 17 -6.93 3.01 19.84
C PRO A 17 -8.24 2.88 19.03
N ARG A 18 -8.21 3.19 17.73
CA ARG A 18 -9.37 3.17 16.84
C ARG A 18 -9.67 1.78 16.25
N SER A 19 -8.65 0.95 16.14
CA SER A 19 -8.77 -0.38 15.54
C SER A 19 -7.57 -1.25 15.87
N ARG A 20 -7.83 -2.51 16.21
CA ARG A 20 -6.82 -3.55 16.35
C ARG A 20 -6.24 -4.05 15.02
N TRP A 21 -6.89 -3.73 13.90
CA TRP A 21 -6.45 -4.13 12.55
C TRP A 21 -5.41 -3.18 11.97
N ILE A 22 -5.24 -2.01 12.59
CA ILE A 22 -4.26 -1.00 12.19
C ILE A 22 -2.95 -1.29 12.93
N ALA A 23 -1.89 -1.49 12.15
CA ALA A 23 -0.56 -1.81 12.63
C ALA A 23 0.44 -0.78 12.09
N PRO A 24 1.62 -0.60 12.72
CA PRO A 24 2.64 0.30 12.19
C PRO A 24 3.07 -0.16 10.79
N SER A 25 3.10 0.77 9.84
CA SER A 25 3.76 0.58 8.55
C SER A 25 5.28 0.84 8.68
N PRO A 26 6.12 0.32 7.76
CA PRO A 26 7.53 0.71 7.70
C PRO A 26 7.75 2.23 7.70
N GLU A 27 6.88 2.98 7.02
CA GLU A 27 6.88 4.45 7.04
C GLU A 27 6.65 5.02 8.43
N ASP A 28 5.72 4.47 9.21
CA ASP A 28 5.46 4.90 10.58
C ASP A 28 6.66 4.63 11.50
N VAL A 29 7.30 3.47 11.33
CA VAL A 29 8.47 3.05 12.11
C VAL A 29 9.65 3.99 11.83
N ILE A 30 9.91 4.31 10.56
CA ILE A 30 10.99 5.21 10.16
C ILE A 30 10.73 6.64 10.65
N ALA A 31 9.48 7.10 10.61
CA ALA A 31 9.09 8.38 11.16
C ALA A 31 9.14 8.42 12.71
N GLY A 32 9.44 7.30 13.38
CA GLY A 32 9.50 7.21 14.84
C GLY A 32 8.14 7.41 15.52
N ARG A 33 7.05 7.19 14.79
CA ARG A 33 5.69 7.32 15.31
C ARG A 33 5.47 6.28 16.42
N ARG A 34 4.70 6.67 17.44
CA ARG A 34 4.37 5.81 18.59
C ARG A 34 2.91 5.40 18.64
N ALA A 35 2.12 5.88 17.69
CA ALA A 35 0.71 5.61 17.53
C ALA A 35 0.31 5.82 16.07
N CYS A 36 -0.82 5.23 15.66
CA CYS A 36 -1.37 5.42 14.33
C CYS A 36 -1.71 6.90 14.04
N SER A 37 -1.49 7.34 12.80
CA SER A 37 -1.75 8.73 12.43
C SER A 37 -3.23 9.03 12.23
N ASP A 38 -3.71 10.13 12.84
CA ASP A 38 -5.11 10.56 12.74
C ASP A 38 -5.50 11.03 11.35
N THR A 39 -4.57 11.65 10.63
CA THR A 39 -4.77 12.22 9.29
C THR A 39 -4.82 11.14 8.20
N HIS A 40 -4.05 10.06 8.37
CA HIS A 40 -3.94 8.95 7.42
C HIS A 40 -5.29 8.30 7.18
N LEU A 41 -5.95 7.92 8.28
CA LEU A 41 -7.25 7.24 8.23
C LEU A 41 -8.37 8.14 7.76
N ARG A 42 -8.25 9.45 7.95
CA ARG A 42 -9.26 10.39 7.48
C ARG A 42 -9.16 10.63 5.98
N GLY A 43 -8.12 10.12 5.32
CA GLY A 43 -7.82 10.43 3.92
C GLY A 43 -7.58 11.92 3.69
N ARG A 44 -7.25 12.67 4.76
CA ARG A 44 -7.08 14.13 4.73
C ARG A 44 -5.68 14.49 5.23
N GLY A 45 -4.85 15.04 4.34
CA GLY A 45 -3.73 15.90 4.73
C GLY A 45 -2.35 15.27 4.94
N GLU A 46 -2.15 13.97 4.74
CA GLU A 46 -0.80 13.36 4.88
C GLU A 46 0.08 13.50 3.65
N SER A 47 -0.58 13.77 2.54
CA SER A 47 0.02 14.18 1.30
C SER A 47 -0.97 15.17 0.70
N SER A 48 -0.50 16.12 -0.08
CA SER A 48 -1.36 16.99 -0.89
C SER A 48 -2.19 16.22 -1.94
N CYS A 49 -2.22 14.88 -1.90
CA CYS A 49 -2.89 14.00 -2.82
C CYS A 49 -4.42 14.06 -2.68
N PRO A 50 -5.17 14.48 -3.72
CA PRO A 50 -6.63 14.46 -3.70
C PRO A 50 -7.24 13.09 -4.03
N LYS A 51 -6.43 12.03 -4.25
CA LYS A 51 -6.94 10.73 -4.68
C LYS A 51 -7.27 9.85 -3.47
N HIS A 52 -8.51 9.38 -3.43
CA HIS A 52 -8.97 8.43 -2.44
C HIS A 52 -8.55 7.00 -2.84
N TYR A 53 -7.74 6.36 -1.98
CA TYR A 53 -7.30 4.97 -2.13
C TYR A 53 -8.29 4.01 -1.46
N GLY A 54 -9.48 3.92 -2.05
CA GLY A 54 -10.50 2.95 -1.65
C GLY A 54 -11.86 3.30 -2.22
N ARG A 55 -12.74 2.29 -2.34
CA ARG A 55 -14.08 2.46 -2.95
C ARG A 55 -15.10 1.54 -2.30
N TYR A 56 -16.28 2.09 -2.06
CA TYR A 56 -17.47 1.30 -1.78
C TYR A 56 -18.08 0.75 -3.06
N PHE A 57 -18.51 -0.49 -3.00
CA PHE A 57 -19.32 -1.11 -4.05
C PHE A 57 -20.37 -2.01 -3.42
N ARG A 58 -21.48 -2.23 -4.12
CA ARG A 58 -22.65 -2.90 -3.57
C ARG A 58 -23.22 -3.92 -4.54
N ASN A 59 -23.65 -5.05 -3.99
CA ASN A 59 -24.52 -5.96 -4.71
C ASN A 59 -25.98 -5.57 -4.44
N GLU A 60 -26.62 -4.91 -5.40
CA GLU A 60 -28.01 -4.45 -5.26
C GLU A 60 -29.01 -5.60 -5.07
N ALA A 61 -28.74 -6.79 -5.59
CA ALA A 61 -29.63 -7.94 -5.44
C ALA A 61 -29.67 -8.48 -4.00
N THR A 62 -28.54 -8.39 -3.27
CA THR A 62 -28.45 -8.87 -1.88
C THR A 62 -28.45 -7.73 -0.86
N GLY A 63 -28.33 -6.49 -1.32
CA GLY A 63 -28.17 -5.30 -0.48
C GLY A 63 -26.82 -5.19 0.24
N ARG A 64 -25.90 -6.15 0.06
CA ARG A 64 -24.60 -6.20 0.75
C ARG A 64 -23.62 -5.18 0.20
N THR A 65 -22.95 -4.48 1.12
CA THR A 65 -21.95 -3.45 0.82
C THR A 65 -20.55 -3.98 1.13
N PHE A 66 -19.63 -3.61 0.26
CA PHE A 66 -18.24 -4.02 0.31
C PHE A 66 -17.32 -2.81 0.18
N PHE A 67 -16.10 -2.95 0.67
CA PHE A 67 -15.05 -1.96 0.50
C PHE A 67 -13.85 -2.58 -0.22
N TRP A 68 -13.32 -1.88 -1.21
CA TRP A 68 -12.05 -2.27 -1.82
C TRP A 68 -10.97 -1.27 -1.41
N VAL A 69 -9.92 -1.75 -0.73
CA VAL A 69 -8.73 -0.96 -0.42
C VAL A 69 -7.84 -0.92 -1.67
N GLU A 70 -7.72 0.25 -2.28
CA GLU A 70 -6.92 0.42 -3.49
C GLU A 70 -5.43 0.52 -3.14
N ILE A 71 -4.67 -0.51 -3.51
CA ILE A 71 -3.21 -0.51 -3.40
C ILE A 71 -2.60 -0.30 -4.79
N PRO A 72 -1.81 0.75 -5.05
CA PRO A 72 -1.17 0.92 -6.34
C PRO A 72 -0.28 -0.26 -6.73
N LYS A 73 -0.21 -0.57 -8.03
CA LYS A 73 0.70 -1.57 -8.61
C LYS A 73 0.42 -3.02 -8.22
N THR A 74 -0.81 -3.27 -7.76
CA THR A 74 -1.33 -4.60 -7.45
C THR A 74 -2.53 -4.96 -8.34
N GLY A 75 -2.49 -4.61 -9.62
CA GLY A 75 -3.63 -4.81 -10.53
C GLY A 75 -4.81 -3.87 -10.24
N SER A 76 -4.57 -2.78 -9.51
CA SER A 76 -5.62 -1.87 -9.05
C SER A 76 -6.43 -1.21 -10.17
N SER A 77 -5.81 -0.88 -11.30
CA SER A 77 -6.51 -0.36 -12.48
C SER A 77 -7.59 -1.33 -12.97
N SER A 78 -7.30 -2.63 -12.89
CA SER A 78 -8.14 -3.69 -13.42
C SER A 78 -9.26 -4.04 -12.47
N ILE A 79 -8.98 -4.10 -11.16
CA ILE A 79 -10.02 -4.23 -10.13
C ILE A 79 -10.97 -3.04 -10.19
N LYS A 80 -10.45 -1.82 -10.32
CA LYS A 80 -11.26 -0.61 -10.50
C LYS A 80 -12.23 -0.74 -11.66
N LEU A 81 -11.79 -1.24 -12.81
CA LEU A 81 -12.67 -1.48 -13.96
C LEU A 81 -13.73 -2.56 -13.67
N ALA A 82 -13.35 -3.64 -12.99
CA ALA A 82 -14.25 -4.74 -12.66
C ALA A 82 -15.37 -4.33 -11.67
N ILE A 83 -15.05 -3.49 -10.68
CA ILE A 83 -16.03 -3.05 -9.67
C ILE A 83 -16.82 -1.81 -10.07
N ARG A 84 -16.34 -1.03 -11.05
CA ARG A 84 -16.94 0.24 -11.49
C ARG A 84 -18.46 0.19 -11.71
N PRO A 85 -19.04 -0.87 -12.32
CA PRO A 85 -20.50 -0.95 -12.51
C PRO A 85 -21.30 -1.02 -11.19
N TYR A 86 -20.65 -1.42 -10.10
CA TYR A 86 -21.25 -1.65 -8.78
C TYR A 86 -20.83 -0.59 -7.76
N GLU A 87 -20.02 0.40 -8.16
CA GLU A 87 -19.57 1.47 -7.28
C GLU A 87 -20.77 2.26 -6.75
N VAL A 88 -20.81 2.45 -5.43
CA VAL A 88 -21.82 3.29 -4.79
C VAL A 88 -21.44 4.74 -5.06
N ARG A 89 -22.26 5.47 -5.83
CA ARG A 89 -22.09 6.92 -5.98
C ARG A 89 -22.33 7.56 -4.63
N GLU A 90 -21.30 8.21 -4.08
CA GLU A 90 -21.39 8.93 -2.82
C GLU A 90 -22.50 10.00 -2.92
N THR A 91 -23.68 9.71 -2.35
CA THR A 91 -24.84 10.61 -2.47
C THR A 91 -24.88 11.68 -1.41
N ASN A 92 -24.09 11.60 -0.32
CA ASN A 92 -23.88 12.68 0.65
C ASN A 92 -22.79 12.27 1.63
N GLY A 93 -21.56 12.73 1.42
CA GLY A 93 -20.52 12.85 2.46
C GLY A 93 -20.33 11.65 3.40
N THR A 94 -20.38 10.41 2.89
CA THR A 94 -20.04 9.23 3.68
C THR A 94 -18.66 9.41 4.29
N THR A 95 -18.64 9.53 5.61
CA THR A 95 -17.47 9.72 6.44
C THR A 95 -16.48 8.60 6.14
N THR A 96 -15.25 8.92 5.75
CA THR A 96 -14.15 7.95 5.69
C THR A 96 -14.15 7.14 6.99
N PRO A 97 -14.27 5.81 6.98
CA PRO A 97 -14.33 5.01 8.20
C PRO A 97 -13.09 5.26 9.06
N VAL A 98 -13.30 5.63 10.33
CA VAL A 98 -12.20 5.99 11.23
C VAL A 98 -11.97 4.90 12.28
N THR A 99 -13.01 4.16 12.64
CA THR A 99 -13.03 3.18 13.74
C THR A 99 -13.57 1.82 13.30
N GLU A 100 -13.30 0.75 14.06
CA GLU A 100 -13.87 -0.59 13.80
C GLU A 100 -15.41 -0.57 13.71
N LYS A 101 -16.07 0.32 14.47
CA LYS A 101 -17.53 0.47 14.44
C LYS A 101 -18.03 1.02 13.11
N ASP A 102 -17.27 1.90 12.46
CA ASP A 102 -17.63 2.46 11.14
C ASP A 102 -17.48 1.40 10.03
N ALA A 103 -16.66 0.37 10.27
CA ALA A 103 -16.43 -0.75 9.36
C ALA A 103 -17.37 -1.95 9.62
N GLU A 104 -18.22 -1.88 10.65
CA GLU A 104 -19.09 -2.99 11.03
C GLU A 104 -20.10 -3.30 9.92
N GLY A 105 -20.25 -4.59 9.59
CA GLY A 105 -21.14 -5.04 8.52
C GLY A 105 -20.63 -4.82 7.09
N VAL A 106 -19.43 -4.26 6.91
CA VAL A 106 -18.80 -4.08 5.58
C VAL A 106 -17.60 -5.01 5.45
N GLU A 107 -17.63 -5.89 4.46
CA GLU A 107 -16.47 -6.72 4.11
C GLU A 107 -15.50 -5.94 3.22
N ALA A 108 -14.24 -5.90 3.62
CA ALA A 108 -13.18 -5.23 2.88
C ALA A 108 -12.25 -6.21 2.17
N PHE A 109 -11.78 -5.82 0.99
CA PHE A 109 -10.87 -6.60 0.15
C PHE A 109 -9.67 -5.78 -0.29
N ALA A 110 -8.52 -6.43 -0.43
CA ALA A 110 -7.34 -5.84 -1.04
C ALA A 110 -6.64 -6.88 -1.94
N PHE A 111 -6.08 -6.40 -3.05
CA PHE A 111 -5.11 -7.17 -3.82
C PHE A 111 -3.71 -6.70 -3.46
N VAL A 112 -2.85 -7.64 -3.10
CA VAL A 112 -1.44 -7.42 -2.77
C VAL A 112 -0.54 -8.07 -3.81
N ARG A 113 0.70 -7.64 -3.86
CA ARG A 113 1.77 -8.17 -4.72
C ARG A 113 3.03 -8.33 -3.86
N HIS A 114 3.99 -9.15 -4.28
CA HIS A 114 5.28 -9.19 -3.59
C HIS A 114 5.83 -7.76 -3.37
N PRO A 115 6.10 -7.33 -2.12
CA PRO A 115 6.41 -5.94 -1.77
C PRO A 115 7.54 -5.33 -2.61
N VAL A 116 8.67 -6.04 -2.74
CA VAL A 116 9.79 -5.60 -3.59
C VAL A 116 9.39 -5.47 -5.06
N ARG A 117 8.68 -6.44 -5.65
CA ARG A 117 8.22 -6.35 -7.05
C ARG A 117 7.26 -5.19 -7.27
N ARG A 118 6.39 -4.93 -6.29
CA ARG A 118 5.48 -3.78 -6.27
C ARG A 118 6.27 -2.47 -6.23
N PHE A 119 7.25 -2.36 -5.34
CA PHE A 119 8.14 -1.21 -5.24
C PHE A 119 8.84 -0.91 -6.57
N LEU A 120 9.39 -1.93 -7.24
CA LEU A 120 10.05 -1.77 -8.55
C LEU A 120 9.09 -1.23 -9.63
N SER A 121 7.84 -1.69 -9.63
CA SER A 121 6.80 -1.16 -10.51
C SER A 121 6.41 0.29 -10.14
N GLY A 122 6.35 0.59 -8.84
CA GLY A 122 6.12 1.94 -8.30
C GLY A 122 7.23 2.91 -8.69
N TYR A 123 8.49 2.49 -8.56
CA TYR A 123 9.67 3.27 -8.93
C TYR A 123 9.62 3.74 -10.39
N GLY A 124 9.27 2.84 -11.33
CA GLY A 124 9.09 3.22 -12.73
C GLY A 124 8.02 4.31 -12.93
N THR A 125 7.00 4.33 -12.07
CA THR A 125 5.97 5.40 -12.07
C THR A 125 6.48 6.69 -11.48
N VAL A 126 7.24 6.63 -10.39
CA VAL A 126 7.89 7.80 -9.78
C VAL A 126 8.81 8.47 -10.80
N VAL A 127 9.76 7.74 -11.38
CA VAL A 127 10.68 8.28 -12.40
C VAL A 127 9.92 8.82 -13.62
N GLY A 128 8.91 8.08 -14.10
CA GLY A 128 8.14 8.46 -15.29
C GLY A 128 7.28 9.71 -15.09
N ARG A 129 6.71 9.91 -13.89
CA ARG A 129 5.80 11.03 -13.60
C ARG A 129 6.50 12.24 -12.98
N SER A 130 7.50 12.03 -12.13
CA SER A 130 8.31 13.13 -11.59
C SER A 130 8.95 13.97 -12.69
N ARG A 131 9.24 13.42 -13.88
CA ARG A 131 9.76 14.22 -15.02
C ARG A 131 8.82 15.31 -15.51
N ARG A 132 7.53 15.21 -15.17
CA ARG A 132 6.47 16.14 -15.59
C ARG A 132 6.09 17.11 -14.49
N GLU A 133 6.59 16.91 -13.27
CA GLU A 133 6.17 17.63 -12.07
C GLU A 133 7.41 18.25 -11.41
N SER A 134 7.32 19.50 -10.96
CA SER A 134 8.43 20.16 -10.27
C SER A 134 8.77 19.41 -9.00
N CYS A 135 9.98 18.84 -8.92
CA CYS A 135 10.46 18.17 -7.72
C CYS A 135 11.38 19.09 -6.91
N GLY A 136 11.45 18.88 -5.59
CA GLY A 136 12.43 19.54 -4.73
C GLY A 136 13.87 19.12 -5.06
N PRO A 137 14.87 19.89 -4.61
CA PRO A 137 16.29 19.61 -4.89
C PRO A 137 16.74 18.23 -4.40
N GLU A 138 16.10 17.69 -3.35
CA GLU A 138 16.35 16.36 -2.80
C GLU A 138 16.10 15.24 -3.81
N LEU A 139 15.28 15.49 -4.84
CA LEU A 139 14.91 14.53 -5.88
C LEU A 139 15.53 14.84 -7.25
N ALA A 140 16.42 15.85 -7.35
CA ALA A 140 17.05 16.25 -8.62
C ALA A 140 17.78 15.08 -9.32
N PHE A 141 18.38 14.18 -8.53
CA PHE A 141 19.06 12.99 -9.04
C PHE A 141 18.14 12.06 -9.85
N LEU A 142 16.82 12.12 -9.69
CA LEU A 142 15.87 11.34 -10.51
C LEU A 142 15.93 11.71 -12.00
N PHE A 143 16.41 12.92 -12.32
CA PHE A 143 16.53 13.43 -13.69
C PHE A 143 17.97 13.40 -14.19
N GLU A 144 18.93 13.66 -13.31
CA GLU A 144 20.34 13.80 -13.64
C GLU A 144 21.04 12.44 -13.77
N ASP A 145 20.72 11.50 -12.88
CA ASP A 145 21.42 10.21 -12.83
C ASP A 145 20.83 9.21 -13.85
N LYS A 146 21.72 8.35 -14.36
CA LYS A 146 21.38 7.18 -15.17
C LYS A 146 21.13 5.96 -14.30
N GLU A 147 20.46 4.96 -14.87
CA GLU A 147 20.43 3.63 -14.25
C GLU A 147 21.84 3.01 -14.33
N PRO A 148 22.28 2.29 -13.28
CA PRO A 148 21.54 1.94 -12.07
C PRO A 148 21.71 2.90 -10.87
N GLN A 149 22.57 3.90 -10.97
CA GLN A 149 22.89 4.81 -9.85
C GLN A 149 21.65 5.53 -9.35
N ARG A 150 20.76 5.95 -10.26
CA ARG A 150 19.48 6.57 -9.93
C ARG A 150 18.62 5.68 -9.05
N PHE A 151 18.48 4.40 -9.39
CA PHE A 151 17.71 3.46 -8.57
C PHE A 151 18.32 3.28 -7.19
N ASN A 152 19.65 3.10 -7.11
CA ASN A 152 20.34 2.92 -5.83
C ASN A 152 20.17 4.13 -4.90
N LYS A 153 20.35 5.35 -5.41
CA LYS A 153 20.12 6.58 -4.64
C LYS A 153 18.67 6.71 -4.20
N PHE A 154 17.70 6.36 -5.07
CA PHE A 154 16.29 6.40 -4.72
C PHE A 154 15.94 5.42 -3.61
N VAL A 155 16.44 4.19 -3.68
CA VAL A 155 16.24 3.20 -2.62
C VAL A 155 16.85 3.71 -1.32
N ASP A 156 18.09 4.19 -1.35
CA ASP A 156 18.79 4.70 -0.15
C ASP A 156 18.04 5.87 0.50
N LEU A 157 17.50 6.78 -0.31
CA LEU A 157 16.66 7.87 0.15
C LEU A 157 15.36 7.34 0.76
N PHE A 158 14.67 6.44 0.07
CA PHE A 158 13.38 5.90 0.50
C PHE A 158 13.48 5.09 1.79
N VAL A 159 14.44 4.18 1.89
CA VAL A 159 14.59 3.35 3.11
C VAL A 159 14.99 4.18 4.33
N ARG A 160 15.63 5.34 4.12
CA ARG A 160 16.01 6.25 5.21
C ARG A 160 14.87 7.16 5.65
N HIS A 161 14.02 7.59 4.72
CA HIS A 161 13.07 8.68 4.97
C HIS A 161 11.59 8.28 4.84
N GLY A 162 11.29 7.10 4.30
CA GLY A 162 9.94 6.56 4.18
C GLY A 162 8.98 7.57 3.52
N GLU A 163 7.90 7.89 4.23
CA GLU A 163 6.87 8.81 3.74
C GLU A 163 7.35 10.26 3.53
N ALA A 164 8.44 10.71 4.18
CA ALA A 164 8.96 12.06 3.99
C ALA A 164 9.44 12.29 2.55
N THR A 165 9.77 11.22 1.82
CA THR A 165 10.03 11.28 0.37
C THR A 165 8.85 11.82 -0.44
N ALA A 166 7.62 11.70 0.08
CA ALA A 166 6.44 12.28 -0.57
C ALA A 166 6.37 13.81 -0.46
N GLN A 167 6.96 14.40 0.58
CA GLN A 167 6.93 15.84 0.80
C GLN A 167 7.88 16.58 -0.15
N TRP A 168 8.91 15.89 -0.67
CA TRP A 168 9.92 16.47 -1.57
C TRP A 168 9.52 16.41 -3.04
N ASN A 169 8.41 15.76 -3.36
CA ASN A 169 7.86 15.75 -4.71
C ASN A 169 6.74 16.79 -4.79
N GLY A 170 6.86 17.79 -5.67
CA GLY A 170 5.76 18.71 -5.96
C GLY A 170 4.60 18.04 -6.69
N GLY A 171 4.79 16.78 -7.11
CA GLY A 171 3.80 15.88 -7.68
C GLY A 171 2.84 15.27 -6.67
N TYR A 172 1.56 15.62 -6.79
CA TYR A 172 0.47 15.07 -5.99
C TYR A 172 0.41 13.53 -6.13
N CYS A 173 0.47 12.80 -5.01
CA CYS A 173 0.33 11.34 -4.90
C CYS A 173 1.45 10.44 -5.50
N VAL A 174 2.36 10.96 -6.32
CA VAL A 174 3.29 10.10 -7.09
C VAL A 174 4.19 9.22 -6.20
N PRO A 175 4.79 9.74 -5.11
CA PRO A 175 5.65 8.93 -4.24
C PRO A 175 4.92 7.81 -3.49
N GLN A 176 3.60 7.91 -3.29
CA GLN A 176 2.82 6.87 -2.61
C GLN A 176 2.81 5.55 -3.40
N HIS A 177 3.11 5.57 -4.70
CA HIS A 177 3.24 4.36 -5.50
C HIS A 177 4.35 3.40 -5.02
N VAL A 178 5.27 3.87 -4.18
CA VAL A 178 6.33 3.04 -3.58
C VAL A 178 6.14 2.78 -2.08
N PHE A 179 5.13 3.37 -1.44
CA PHE A 179 4.84 3.14 -0.02
C PHE A 179 4.40 1.70 0.22
N SER A 180 4.65 1.18 1.42
CA SER A 180 4.24 -0.16 1.85
C SER A 180 2.75 -0.42 1.59
N GLN A 181 2.41 -1.68 1.33
CA GLN A 181 1.03 -2.11 1.21
C GLN A 181 0.29 -1.97 2.53
N ARG A 182 1.00 -2.17 3.66
CA ARG A 182 0.50 -1.89 5.01
C ARG A 182 0.04 -0.45 5.18
N TRP A 183 0.75 0.52 4.61
CA TRP A 183 0.30 1.92 4.60
C TRP A 183 -1.10 2.04 4.00
N PHE A 184 -1.38 1.42 2.86
CA PHE A 184 -2.73 1.44 2.25
C PHE A 184 -3.76 0.62 3.03
N LEU A 185 -3.38 -0.55 3.54
CA LEU A 185 -4.28 -1.40 4.35
C LEU A 185 -4.77 -0.68 5.60
N ASN A 186 -3.93 0.17 6.18
CA ASN A 186 -4.30 0.97 7.34
C ASN A 186 -5.43 1.97 7.03
N LEU A 187 -5.73 2.33 5.78
CA LEU A 187 -6.85 3.21 5.42
C LEU A 187 -8.23 2.62 5.77
N TRP A 188 -8.30 1.32 6.06
CA TRP A 188 -9.52 0.65 6.52
C TRP A 188 -9.37 0.19 7.98
N PRO A 189 -10.26 0.60 8.89
CA PRO A 189 -10.15 0.25 10.31
C PRO A 189 -10.72 -1.14 10.65
N GLY A 190 -11.12 -1.95 9.67
CA GLY A 190 -11.63 -3.31 9.89
C GLY A 190 -10.72 -4.41 9.36
N LYS A 191 -11.17 -5.66 9.45
CA LYS A 191 -10.48 -6.79 8.83
C LYS A 191 -10.54 -6.66 7.30
N VAL A 192 -9.41 -6.85 6.64
CA VAL A 192 -9.31 -6.88 5.17
C VAL A 192 -9.02 -8.31 4.72
N LYS A 193 -9.78 -8.80 3.74
CA LYS A 193 -9.47 -10.07 3.07
C LYS A 193 -8.44 -9.81 1.97
N ILE A 194 -7.33 -10.54 2.04
CA ILE A 194 -6.17 -10.39 1.14
C ILE A 194 -6.28 -11.36 -0.03
N PHE A 195 -6.03 -10.83 -1.23
CA PHE A 195 -5.90 -11.56 -2.49
C PHE A 195 -4.55 -11.25 -3.14
N HIS A 196 -4.03 -12.13 -3.98
CA HIS A 196 -2.71 -12.00 -4.58
C HIS A 196 -2.80 -11.80 -6.09
N VAL A 197 -2.03 -10.83 -6.59
CA VAL A 197 -1.96 -10.51 -8.02
C VAL A 197 -1.29 -11.63 -8.82
N GLU A 198 -0.39 -12.38 -8.18
CA GLU A 198 0.25 -13.55 -8.76
C GLU A 198 -0.77 -14.64 -9.13
N SER A 199 -1.94 -14.65 -8.48
CA SER A 199 -3.08 -15.54 -8.74
C SER A 199 -4.34 -14.77 -9.16
N PHE A 200 -4.16 -13.63 -9.83
CA PHE A 200 -5.22 -12.64 -10.06
C PHE A 200 -6.54 -13.23 -10.58
N ALA A 201 -6.53 -14.09 -11.61
CA ALA A 201 -7.75 -14.64 -12.18
C ALA A 201 -8.53 -15.52 -11.17
N ARG A 202 -7.82 -16.39 -10.45
CA ARG A 202 -8.40 -17.24 -9.41
C ARG A 202 -8.95 -16.39 -8.27
N ASP A 203 -8.17 -15.42 -7.82
CA ASP A 203 -8.51 -14.62 -6.65
C ASP A 203 -9.63 -13.60 -6.96
N LEU A 204 -9.72 -13.11 -8.19
CA LEU A 204 -10.86 -12.34 -8.67
C LEU A 204 -12.13 -13.20 -8.72
N GLY A 205 -12.03 -14.47 -9.16
CA GLY A 205 -13.13 -15.43 -9.08
C GLY A 205 -13.60 -15.64 -7.65
N ALA A 206 -12.67 -15.85 -6.70
CA ALA A 206 -13.01 -15.96 -5.28
C ALA A 206 -13.67 -14.67 -4.73
N MET A 207 -13.22 -13.49 -5.15
CA MET A 207 -13.89 -12.22 -4.81
C MET A 207 -15.31 -12.15 -5.42
N ALA A 208 -15.48 -12.59 -6.66
CA ALA A 208 -16.78 -12.65 -7.34
C ALA A 208 -17.76 -13.57 -6.60
N ASP A 209 -17.30 -14.73 -6.15
CA ASP A 209 -18.11 -15.69 -5.38
C ASP A 209 -18.59 -15.11 -4.05
N ILE A 210 -17.71 -14.42 -3.31
CA ILE A 210 -18.05 -13.79 -2.02
C ILE A 210 -19.04 -12.65 -2.20
N THR A 211 -18.80 -11.82 -3.20
CA THR A 211 -19.59 -10.62 -3.47
C THR A 211 -20.89 -10.95 -4.23
N GLN A 212 -20.97 -12.13 -4.84
CA GLN A 212 -22.02 -12.57 -5.75
C GLN A 212 -22.22 -11.58 -6.91
N LEU A 213 -21.11 -11.01 -7.39
CA LEU A 213 -21.08 -10.06 -8.50
C LEU A 213 -20.34 -10.69 -9.68
N PRO A 214 -20.77 -10.45 -10.93
CA PRO A 214 -20.03 -10.89 -12.10
C PRO A 214 -18.83 -9.96 -12.33
N LEU A 215 -17.76 -10.16 -11.54
CA LEU A 215 -16.50 -9.42 -11.67
C LEU A 215 -15.67 -10.02 -12.80
N ALA A 216 -15.41 -9.21 -13.83
CA ALA A 216 -14.57 -9.58 -14.96
C ALA A 216 -13.64 -8.42 -15.32
N VAL A 217 -12.43 -8.73 -15.78
CA VAL A 217 -11.51 -7.73 -16.32
C VAL A 217 -11.55 -7.78 -17.85
N PRO A 218 -11.72 -6.63 -18.53
CA PRO A 218 -11.87 -6.60 -19.99
C PRO A 218 -10.59 -6.88 -20.79
N HIS A 219 -9.44 -7.10 -20.13
CA HIS A 219 -8.16 -7.36 -20.80
C HIS A 219 -7.20 -8.21 -19.96
N GLU A 220 -6.29 -8.94 -20.62
CA GLU A 220 -5.19 -9.66 -19.98
C GLU A 220 -4.14 -8.68 -19.44
N ASN A 221 -3.99 -8.57 -18.12
CA ASN A 221 -3.00 -7.70 -17.46
C ASN A 221 -1.56 -8.24 -17.51
N TRP A 222 -1.23 -9.12 -18.46
CA TRP A 222 0.00 -9.92 -18.39
C TRP A 222 1.30 -9.12 -18.54
N ASN A 223 1.23 -7.83 -18.94
CA ASN A 223 2.39 -7.06 -19.39
C ASN A 223 2.89 -5.91 -18.48
N GLU A 224 2.35 -5.71 -17.27
CA GLU A 224 2.94 -4.74 -16.33
C GLU A 224 4.15 -5.30 -15.56
N GLY A 225 5.27 -5.56 -16.26
CA GLY A 225 6.51 -5.97 -15.60
C GLY A 225 7.72 -6.34 -16.48
N GLY A 226 7.61 -6.31 -17.81
CA GLY A 226 8.66 -6.83 -18.71
C GLY A 226 10.02 -6.11 -18.59
N THR A 227 10.01 -4.78 -18.41
CA THR A 227 11.22 -3.94 -18.49
C THR A 227 12.11 -4.00 -17.23
N ALA A 228 11.62 -4.56 -16.13
CA ALA A 228 12.30 -4.58 -14.84
C ALA A 228 13.30 -5.74 -14.67
N ARG A 229 13.05 -6.90 -15.31
CA ARG A 229 13.70 -8.17 -14.92
C ARG A 229 15.22 -8.23 -15.15
N CYS A 230 15.76 -7.50 -16.13
CA CYS A 230 17.19 -7.57 -16.45
C CYS A 230 18.02 -6.55 -15.67
N MET A 231 17.53 -5.31 -15.48
CA MET A 231 18.28 -4.25 -14.80
C MET A 231 18.44 -4.50 -13.30
N PHE A 232 17.46 -5.12 -12.65
CA PHE A 232 17.48 -5.27 -11.19
C PHE A 232 18.33 -6.44 -10.69
N LYS A 233 18.60 -7.46 -11.51
CA LYS A 233 19.48 -8.57 -11.12
C LYS A 233 20.90 -8.13 -10.75
N GLN A 234 21.34 -6.98 -11.26
CA GLN A 234 22.68 -6.43 -11.01
C GLN A 234 22.73 -5.54 -9.75
N GLN A 235 21.59 -5.14 -9.17
CA GLN A 235 21.50 -4.23 -8.03
C GLN A 235 21.23 -4.96 -6.71
N ARG A 236 22.06 -5.97 -6.39
CA ARG A 236 21.87 -6.82 -5.20
C ARG A 236 21.79 -6.02 -3.90
N GLY A 237 22.63 -5.00 -3.73
CA GLY A 237 22.65 -4.17 -2.51
C GLY A 237 21.34 -3.40 -2.29
N ALA A 238 20.85 -2.69 -3.29
CA ALA A 238 19.59 -1.95 -3.19
C ALA A 238 18.39 -2.88 -3.03
N LEU A 239 18.37 -4.02 -3.72
CA LEU A 239 17.32 -5.01 -3.55
C LEU A 239 17.32 -5.64 -2.15
N GLN A 240 18.49 -5.90 -1.55
CA GLN A 240 18.53 -6.39 -0.16
C GLN A 240 17.98 -5.36 0.81
N LYS A 241 18.34 -4.07 0.66
CA LYS A 241 17.75 -2.98 1.47
C LYS A 241 16.22 -2.95 1.40
N LEU A 242 15.65 -3.22 0.22
CA LEU A 242 14.19 -3.32 0.08
C LEU A 242 13.60 -4.57 0.74
N HIS A 243 14.31 -5.71 0.71
CA HIS A 243 13.87 -6.90 1.45
C HIS A 243 13.89 -6.64 2.95
N ASP A 244 14.94 -6.00 3.46
CA ASP A 244 15.06 -5.64 4.88
C ASP A 244 13.95 -4.65 5.27
N TYR A 245 13.69 -3.64 4.43
CA TYR A 245 12.63 -2.66 4.63
C TYR A 245 11.23 -3.29 4.68
N PHE A 246 10.94 -4.23 3.76
CA PHE A 246 9.63 -4.86 3.64
C PHE A 246 9.52 -6.21 4.36
N LYS A 247 10.48 -6.57 5.22
CA LYS A 247 10.55 -7.89 5.86
C LYS A 247 9.24 -8.28 6.54
N ASP A 248 8.78 -7.44 7.46
CA ASP A 248 7.58 -7.70 8.25
C ASP A 248 6.33 -7.77 7.36
N GLU A 249 6.25 -6.92 6.33
CA GLU A 249 5.16 -6.94 5.35
C GLU A 249 5.18 -8.23 4.50
N MET A 250 6.36 -8.73 4.11
CA MET A 250 6.47 -10.00 3.40
C MET A 250 6.00 -11.17 4.25
N GLU A 251 6.38 -11.21 5.53
CA GLU A 251 5.95 -12.27 6.45
C GLU A 251 4.44 -12.24 6.68
N GLU A 252 3.89 -11.04 6.92
CA GLU A 252 2.46 -10.83 7.11
C GLU A 252 1.64 -11.25 5.89
N LEU A 253 2.09 -10.86 4.69
CA LEU A 253 1.42 -11.14 3.43
C LEU A 253 1.84 -12.48 2.82
N HIS A 254 2.54 -13.34 3.57
CA HIS A 254 2.95 -14.68 3.15
C HIS A 254 3.75 -14.73 1.84
N TYR A 255 4.64 -13.75 1.63
CA TYR A 255 5.61 -13.76 0.55
C TYR A 255 6.95 -14.29 1.02
N GLU A 256 7.51 -15.23 0.27
CA GLU A 256 8.92 -15.56 0.37
C GLU A 256 9.78 -14.47 -0.28
N PRO A 257 11.01 -14.24 0.23
CA PRO A 257 11.97 -13.37 -0.45
C PRO A 257 12.17 -13.75 -1.91
N LEU A 258 12.56 -12.78 -2.74
CA LEU A 258 12.97 -13.09 -4.09
C LEU A 258 14.19 -14.01 -4.07
N SER A 259 14.27 -14.89 -5.08
CA SER A 259 15.40 -15.83 -5.21
C SER A 259 16.74 -15.09 -5.14
N GLY A 260 17.61 -15.54 -4.22
CA GLY A 260 18.93 -14.98 -4.00
C GLY A 260 19.00 -13.84 -2.98
N PHE A 261 17.93 -13.56 -2.23
CA PHE A 261 17.87 -12.58 -1.15
C PHE A 261 17.47 -13.24 0.17
N SER A 262 17.93 -12.67 1.29
CA SER A 262 17.59 -13.17 2.63
C SER A 262 16.39 -12.44 3.22
N ARG A 263 15.75 -13.09 4.21
CA ARG A 263 14.87 -12.44 5.19
C ARG A 263 15.69 -11.66 6.21
#